data_AF-A0A534SZJ8-F1
#
_entry.id   AF-A0A534SZJ8-F1
#
_cell.length_a   1.000
_cell.length_b   1.000
_cell.length_c   1.000
_cell.angle_alpha   90.00
_cell.angle_beta   90.00
_cell.angle_gamma   90.00
#
_symmetry.space_group_name_H-M   'P 1'
#
loop_
_entity.id
_entity.type
_entity.pdbx_description
1 polymer ?
#
loop_
_entity_poly.entity_id
_entity_poly.type
_entity_poly.pdbx_seq_one_letter_code
_entity_poly.pdbx_strand_id
1 'polypeptide(L)'
;MGDCLFFGACPRRSDFREALIRGTYADSENNRNAHPWWSLLVNGVDLILIFVLVLFGLRGFFRGLFREILSLAGLIAGFMLAAAFLQPMASYAEGFWKMPPLILKGSIFVIIFFLVYFLFNLVGWLLHRSESLLFLKTVNRAGGVAMGLGKGAAIVALIIFFLSDAAWLPKAGQEKFHGSYLVSPLSHFAASLIRIGKQRVLFSAELEQTSSPGAKRL
;
A
#
# COMPACT_ATOMS: atom_id res chain seq x y z
N MET A 1 -30.84 -77.65 -31.45
CA MET A 1 -32.23 -77.76 -30.97
C MET A 1 -32.20 -77.62 -29.46
N GLY A 2 -32.83 -76.56 -28.94
CA GLY A 2 -33.05 -76.22 -27.54
C GLY A 2 -31.82 -75.70 -26.77
N ASP A 3 -31.87 -74.71 -25.88
CA ASP A 3 -32.75 -73.58 -25.59
C ASP A 3 -31.90 -72.67 -24.68
N CYS A 4 -31.70 -71.40 -25.03
CA CYS A 4 -31.20 -70.38 -24.10
C CYS A 4 -32.30 -69.35 -23.90
N LEU A 5 -33.17 -69.64 -22.93
CA LEU A 5 -34.04 -68.67 -22.29
C LEU A 5 -33.26 -67.94 -21.20
N PHE A 6 -33.65 -66.68 -20.97
CA PHE A 6 -33.32 -65.78 -19.86
C PHE A 6 -32.06 -64.90 -19.94
N PHE A 7 -32.32 -63.61 -20.23
CA PHE A 7 -31.65 -62.40 -19.73
C PHE A 7 -30.12 -62.29 -19.93
N GLY A 8 -29.71 -61.55 -20.97
CA GLY A 8 -28.35 -61.04 -21.12
C GLY A 8 -27.98 -60.75 -22.58
N ALA A 9 -28.44 -59.62 -23.13
CA ALA A 9 -28.00 -59.19 -24.45
C ALA A 9 -26.52 -58.77 -24.41
N CYS A 10 -25.65 -59.60 -24.99
CA CYS A 10 -24.27 -59.26 -25.29
C CYS A 10 -24.24 -58.30 -26.50
N PRO A 11 -23.72 -57.07 -26.39
CA PRO A 11 -23.73 -56.13 -27.50
C PRO A 11 -22.77 -56.60 -28.61
N ARG A 12 -23.26 -56.51 -29.85
CA ARG A 12 -22.60 -56.99 -31.08
C ARG A 12 -21.41 -56.08 -31.41
N ARG A 13 -20.28 -56.67 -31.84
CA ARG A 13 -18.99 -55.98 -32.12
C ARG A 13 -19.08 -54.80 -33.12
N SER A 14 -20.18 -54.67 -33.87
CA SER A 14 -20.45 -53.55 -34.77
C SER A 14 -20.97 -52.29 -34.06
N ASP A 15 -21.64 -52.41 -32.89
CA ASP A 15 -22.20 -51.26 -32.16
C ASP A 15 -21.11 -50.44 -31.45
N PHE A 16 -19.99 -51.08 -31.12
CA PHE A 16 -18.85 -50.42 -30.45
C PHE A 16 -18.13 -49.43 -31.37
N ARG A 17 -18.19 -49.63 -32.69
CA ARG A 17 -17.57 -48.73 -33.67
C ARG A 17 -18.37 -47.43 -33.88
N GLU A 18 -19.69 -47.47 -33.77
CA GLU A 18 -20.50 -46.25 -33.86
C GLU A 18 -20.47 -45.43 -32.57
N ALA A 19 -20.37 -46.07 -31.40
CA ALA A 19 -20.22 -45.40 -30.11
C ALA A 19 -18.86 -44.69 -29.96
N LEU A 20 -17.78 -45.23 -30.53
CA LEU A 20 -16.45 -44.60 -30.53
C LEU A 20 -16.33 -43.40 -31.47
N ILE A 21 -17.14 -43.35 -32.54
CA ILE A 21 -17.16 -42.21 -33.48
C ILE A 21 -18.09 -41.10 -32.96
N ARG A 22 -19.16 -41.43 -32.21
CA ARG A 22 -20.06 -40.44 -31.60
C ARG A 22 -19.67 -39.97 -30.19
N GLY A 23 -18.67 -40.60 -29.55
CA GLY A 23 -18.35 -40.40 -28.14
C GLY A 23 -17.19 -39.45 -27.81
N THR A 24 -16.50 -38.85 -28.79
CA THR A 24 -15.25 -38.10 -28.51
C THR A 24 -15.08 -36.82 -29.32
N TYR A 25 -16.15 -36.19 -29.80
CA TYR A 25 -16.07 -34.92 -30.55
C TYR A 25 -17.27 -34.00 -30.33
N ALA A 26 -17.76 -33.91 -29.09
CA ALA A 26 -18.76 -32.93 -28.71
C ALA A 26 -18.48 -32.42 -27.29
N ASP A 27 -17.43 -31.60 -27.16
CA ASP A 27 -17.45 -30.33 -26.43
C ASP A 27 -16.10 -29.61 -26.60
N SER A 28 -15.87 -29.05 -27.79
CA SER A 28 -14.77 -28.11 -28.04
C SER A 28 -15.34 -26.83 -28.61
N GLU A 29 -16.43 -26.35 -28.01
CA GLU A 29 -17.05 -25.10 -28.43
C GLU A 29 -17.67 -24.42 -27.22
N ASN A 30 -16.83 -23.78 -26.38
CA ASN A 30 -17.11 -22.51 -25.71
C ASN A 30 -16.18 -22.26 -24.52
N ASN A 31 -14.92 -21.88 -24.78
CA ASN A 31 -14.28 -20.89 -23.91
C ASN A 31 -13.32 -20.02 -24.73
N ARG A 32 -13.87 -18.97 -25.32
CA ARG A 32 -13.12 -17.88 -25.98
C ARG A 32 -12.35 -16.99 -24.99
N ASN A 33 -11.96 -17.54 -23.85
CA ASN A 33 -11.08 -16.92 -22.89
C ASN A 33 -9.89 -17.86 -22.63
N ALA A 34 -9.15 -18.17 -23.70
CA ALA A 34 -7.76 -18.60 -23.54
C ALA A 34 -6.97 -17.39 -23.02
N HIS A 35 -7.21 -17.05 -21.75
CA HIS A 35 -6.32 -16.20 -20.98
C HIS A 35 -4.96 -16.89 -21.04
N PRO A 36 -3.96 -16.24 -21.64
CA PRO A 36 -2.70 -16.91 -21.88
C PRO A 36 -2.09 -17.35 -20.54
N TRP A 37 -1.43 -18.50 -20.52
CA TRP A 37 -0.92 -19.17 -19.32
C TRP A 37 -0.02 -18.31 -18.41
N TRP A 38 0.50 -17.17 -18.88
CA TRP A 38 1.17 -16.16 -18.05
C TRP A 38 0.24 -15.33 -17.15
N SER A 39 -1.08 -15.30 -17.41
CA SER A 39 -2.06 -14.50 -16.65
C SER A 39 -2.61 -15.20 -15.40
N LEU A 40 -2.31 -16.49 -15.21
CA LEU A 40 -2.64 -17.26 -14.00
C LEU A 40 -1.57 -17.14 -12.91
N LEU A 41 -0.37 -16.65 -13.23
CA LEU A 41 0.76 -16.52 -12.28
C LEU A 41 0.93 -15.11 -11.71
N VAL A 42 0.42 -14.08 -12.39
CA VAL A 42 0.53 -12.68 -11.94
C VAL A 42 -0.79 -11.98 -12.21
N ASN A 43 -1.51 -11.60 -11.15
CA ASN A 43 -2.72 -10.82 -11.30
C ASN A 43 -2.35 -9.46 -11.93
N GLY A 44 -3.21 -8.88 -12.77
CA GLY A 44 -2.93 -7.56 -13.37
C GLY A 44 -2.64 -6.48 -12.31
N VAL A 45 -3.24 -6.64 -11.12
CA VAL A 45 -2.96 -5.86 -9.92
C VAL A 45 -1.51 -6.05 -9.45
N ASP A 46 -1.02 -7.29 -9.35
CA ASP A 46 0.35 -7.58 -8.91
C ASP A 46 1.39 -6.96 -9.84
N LEU A 47 1.14 -6.97 -11.16
CA LEU A 47 2.03 -6.31 -12.13
C LEU A 47 2.10 -4.80 -11.92
N ILE A 48 0.95 -4.17 -11.64
CA ILE A 48 0.88 -2.73 -11.33
C ILE A 48 1.61 -2.44 -10.01
N LEU A 49 1.42 -3.26 -8.98
CA LEU A 49 2.08 -3.09 -7.68
C LEU A 49 3.61 -3.20 -7.79
N ILE A 50 4.10 -4.22 -8.51
CA ILE A 50 5.53 -4.39 -8.79
C ILE A 50 6.05 -3.19 -9.57
N PHE A 51 5.34 -2.74 -10.58
CA PHE A 51 5.74 -1.58 -11.39
C PHE A 51 5.88 -0.33 -10.52
N VAL A 52 4.90 -0.05 -9.64
CA VAL A 52 4.97 1.08 -8.70
C VAL A 52 6.17 0.91 -7.76
N LEU A 53 6.37 -0.27 -7.16
CA LEU A 53 7.50 -0.50 -6.26
C LEU A 53 8.85 -0.29 -6.95
N VAL A 54 9.02 -0.80 -8.17
CA VAL A 54 10.23 -0.62 -8.97
C VAL A 54 10.45 0.86 -9.30
N LEU A 55 9.41 1.59 -9.71
CA LEU A 55 9.52 3.03 -9.95
C LEU A 55 9.94 3.81 -8.70
N PHE A 56 9.38 3.47 -7.54
CA PHE A 56 9.73 4.10 -6.28
C PHE A 56 11.14 3.74 -5.81
N GLY A 57 11.56 2.48 -5.96
CA GLY A 57 12.92 2.04 -5.68
C GLY A 57 13.94 2.72 -6.59
N LEU A 58 13.67 2.81 -7.89
CA LEU A 58 14.53 3.46 -8.86
C LEU A 58 14.59 4.99 -8.63
N ARG A 59 13.46 5.62 -8.31
CA ARG A 59 13.42 7.03 -7.90
C ARG A 59 14.23 7.26 -6.62
N GLY A 60 14.14 6.34 -5.66
CA GLY A 60 14.93 6.36 -4.42
C GLY A 60 16.43 6.24 -4.69
N PHE A 61 16.83 5.37 -5.61
CA PHE A 61 18.22 5.24 -6.07
C PHE A 61 18.77 6.56 -6.62
N PHE A 62 17.98 7.29 -7.44
CA PHE A 62 18.40 8.56 -8.02
C PHE A 62 18.41 9.73 -7.03
N ARG A 63 17.52 9.74 -6.03
CA ARG A 63 17.49 10.78 -4.99
C ARG A 63 18.55 10.61 -3.91
N GLY A 64 18.86 9.35 -3.55
CA GLY A 64 19.77 9.01 -2.46
C GLY A 64 19.12 9.00 -1.07
N LEU A 65 19.71 8.22 -0.16
CA LEU A 65 19.30 8.03 1.24
C LEU A 65 19.20 9.35 2.01
N PHE A 66 20.25 10.18 1.99
CA PHE A 66 20.31 11.40 2.79
C PHE A 66 19.14 12.32 2.45
N ARG A 67 18.90 12.54 1.16
CA ARG A 67 17.81 13.40 0.70
C ARG A 67 16.45 12.86 1.12
N GLU A 68 16.27 11.54 1.09
CA GLU A 68 15.00 10.90 1.43
C GLU A 68 14.72 10.94 2.94
N ILE A 69 15.74 10.69 3.78
CA ILE A 69 15.65 10.80 5.24
C ILE A 69 15.44 12.25 5.66
N LEU A 70 16.24 13.19 5.14
CA LEU A 70 16.13 14.60 5.50
C LEU A 70 14.77 15.17 5.06
N SER A 71 14.23 14.73 3.91
CA SER A 71 12.87 15.09 3.51
C SER A 71 11.81 14.57 4.49
N LEU A 72 11.96 13.35 5.02
CA LEU A 72 11.04 12.79 6.02
C LEU A 72 11.19 13.49 7.38
N ALA A 73 12.42 13.71 7.82
CA ALA A 73 12.73 14.45 9.03
C ALA A 73 12.18 15.88 8.95
N GLY A 74 12.32 16.55 7.80
CA GLY A 74 11.77 17.88 7.54
C GLY A 74 10.25 17.92 7.57
N LEU A 75 9.56 16.86 7.11
CA LEU A 75 8.11 16.75 7.25
C LEU A 75 7.69 16.67 8.72
N ILE A 76 8.33 15.78 9.49
CA ILE A 76 7.98 15.55 10.90
C ILE A 76 8.35 16.78 11.74
N ALA A 77 9.60 17.25 11.63
CA ALA A 77 10.09 18.41 12.35
C ALA A 77 9.32 19.67 11.94
N GLY A 78 9.07 19.86 10.64
CA GLY A 78 8.27 20.98 10.14
C GLY A 78 6.86 20.99 10.72
N PHE A 79 6.19 19.84 10.78
CA PHE A 79 4.87 19.73 11.40
C PHE A 79 4.90 20.05 12.90
N MET A 80 5.86 19.47 13.63
CA MET A 80 6.01 19.70 15.07
C MET A 80 6.33 21.17 15.39
N LEU A 81 7.27 21.78 14.65
CA LEU A 81 7.65 23.18 14.82
C LEU A 81 6.51 24.11 14.42
N ALA A 82 5.83 23.85 13.30
CA ALA A 82 4.67 24.64 12.89
C ALA A 82 3.56 24.59 13.94
N ALA A 83 3.28 23.44 14.54
CA ALA A 83 2.31 23.31 15.63
C ALA A 83 2.75 24.05 16.90
N ALA A 84 4.03 23.95 17.28
CA ALA A 84 4.57 24.58 18.47
C ALA A 84 4.64 26.12 18.37
N PHE A 85 5.00 26.65 17.20
CA PHE A 85 5.17 28.09 16.98
C PHE A 85 3.89 28.79 16.50
N LEU A 86 2.79 28.06 16.31
CA LEU A 86 1.54 28.61 15.79
C LEU A 86 0.97 29.74 16.68
N GLN A 87 0.85 29.49 17.99
CA GLN A 87 0.29 30.45 18.93
C GLN A 87 1.10 31.76 19.01
N PRO A 88 2.42 31.73 19.31
CA PRO A 88 3.18 32.97 19.44
C PRO A 88 3.23 33.74 18.11
N MET A 89 3.37 33.06 16.98
CA MET A 89 3.43 33.74 15.67
C MET A 89 2.07 34.32 15.26
N ALA A 90 0.96 33.66 15.59
CA ALA A 90 -0.38 34.18 15.35
C ALA A 90 -0.63 35.49 16.11
N SER A 91 -0.26 35.57 17.39
CA SER A 91 -0.44 36.82 18.16
C SER A 91 0.38 37.99 17.61
N TYR A 92 1.59 37.75 17.10
CA TYR A 92 2.37 38.80 16.44
C TYR A 92 1.72 39.25 15.12
N ALA A 93 1.19 38.31 14.34
CA ALA A 93 0.60 38.58 13.04
C ALA A 93 -0.76 39.29 13.12
N GLU A 94 -1.54 39.05 14.18
CA GLU A 94 -2.82 39.74 14.44
C GLU A 94 -2.66 41.27 14.54
N GLY A 95 -1.47 41.74 14.94
CA GLY A 95 -1.15 43.17 14.97
C GLY A 95 -0.98 43.83 13.59
N PHE A 96 -0.61 43.06 12.57
CA PHE A 96 -0.34 43.56 11.21
C PHE A 96 -1.47 43.28 10.23
N TRP A 97 -2.12 42.12 10.34
CA TRP A 97 -3.18 41.67 9.43
C TRP A 97 -4.50 41.44 10.14
N LYS A 98 -5.52 42.22 9.76
CA LYS A 98 -6.91 42.03 10.17
C LYS A 98 -7.61 41.03 9.25
N MET A 99 -7.33 39.74 9.46
CA MET A 99 -7.99 38.64 8.75
C MET A 99 -8.73 37.73 9.75
N PRO A 100 -9.69 36.90 9.28
CA PRO A 100 -10.30 35.89 10.12
C PRO A 100 -9.24 35.01 10.82
N PRO A 101 -9.37 34.74 12.12
CA PRO A 101 -8.32 34.07 12.91
C PRO A 101 -8.01 32.65 12.40
N LEU A 102 -8.99 31.99 11.79
CA LEU A 102 -8.82 30.67 11.17
C LEU A 102 -7.85 30.72 9.97
N ILE A 103 -8.01 31.72 9.10
CA ILE A 103 -7.19 31.90 7.89
C ILE A 103 -5.77 32.31 8.30
N LEU A 104 -5.64 33.23 9.27
CA LEU A 104 -4.36 33.71 9.74
C LEU A 104 -3.53 32.57 10.36
N LYS A 105 -4.11 31.80 11.29
CA LYS A 105 -3.44 30.63 11.89
C LYS A 105 -3.09 29.59 10.84
N GLY A 106 -4.02 29.28 9.94
CA GLY A 106 -3.76 28.37 8.81
C GLY A 106 -2.56 28.81 7.97
N SER A 107 -2.49 30.08 7.59
CA SER A 107 -1.38 30.61 6.79
C SER A 107 -0.04 30.52 7.51
N ILE A 108 0.00 30.84 8.80
CA ILE A 108 1.23 30.81 9.60
C ILE A 108 1.74 29.39 9.75
N PHE A 109 0.84 28.45 10.03
CA PHE A 109 1.18 27.03 10.09
C PHE A 109 1.81 26.57 8.78
N VAL A 110 1.17 26.87 7.64
CA VAL A 110 1.65 26.50 6.31
C VAL A 110 3.01 27.14 6.03
N ILE A 111 3.19 28.43 6.30
CA ILE A 111 4.45 29.13 6.07
C ILE A 111 5.59 28.50 6.87
N ILE A 112 5.41 28.28 8.19
CA ILE A 112 6.44 27.69 9.05
C ILE A 112 6.76 26.26 8.60
N PHE A 113 5.72 25.47 8.32
CA PHE A 113 5.88 24.09 7.87
C PHE A 113 6.72 24.01 6.58
N PHE A 114 6.35 24.79 5.55
CA PHE A 114 7.08 24.78 4.28
C PHE A 114 8.48 25.35 4.41
N LEU A 115 8.67 26.38 5.24
CA LEU A 115 9.99 26.95 5.50
C LEU A 115 10.93 25.89 6.09
N VAL A 116 10.52 25.22 7.18
CA VAL A 116 11.32 24.17 7.82
C VAL A 116 11.54 22.99 6.88
N TYR A 117 10.48 22.53 6.21
CA TYR A 117 10.58 21.45 5.22
C TYR A 117 11.59 21.77 4.12
N PHE A 118 11.59 23.01 3.61
CA PHE A 118 12.52 23.44 2.59
C PHE A 118 13.96 23.50 3.10
N LEU A 119 14.18 24.01 4.32
CA LEU A 119 15.50 24.03 4.97
C LEU A 119 16.10 22.62 5.08
N PHE A 120 15.32 21.64 5.56
CA PHE A 120 15.77 20.26 5.67
C PHE A 120 16.09 19.64 4.30
N ASN A 121 15.28 19.92 3.28
CA ASN A 121 15.57 19.45 1.92
C ASN A 121 16.83 20.09 1.34
N LEU A 122 17.07 21.37 1.64
CA LEU A 122 18.29 22.07 1.24
C LEU A 122 19.51 21.41 1.89
N VAL A 123 19.47 21.15 3.20
CA VAL A 123 20.52 20.42 3.92
C VAL A 123 20.74 19.03 3.32
N GLY A 124 19.66 18.29 3.04
CA GLY A 124 19.75 16.98 2.38
C GLY A 124 20.39 17.05 0.99
N TRP A 125 20.17 18.13 0.23
CA TRP A 125 20.84 18.35 -1.04
C TRP A 125 22.34 18.67 -0.88
N LEU A 126 22.71 19.49 0.12
CA LEU A 126 24.11 19.78 0.42
C LEU A 126 24.86 18.50 0.81
N LEU A 127 24.27 17.68 1.69
CA LEU A 127 24.85 16.40 2.11
C LEU A 127 25.02 15.43 0.94
N HIS A 128 24.05 15.39 0.03
CA HIS A 128 24.15 14.58 -1.19
C HIS A 128 25.28 15.07 -2.12
N ARG A 129 25.67 16.34 -2.08
CA ARG A 129 26.83 16.84 -2.84
C ARG A 129 28.15 16.38 -2.23
N SER A 130 28.19 16.17 -0.91
CA SER A 130 29.39 15.83 -0.14
C SER A 130 29.81 14.35 -0.22
N GLU A 131 29.00 13.46 -0.80
CA GLU A 131 29.29 12.02 -0.94
C GLU A 131 30.31 11.68 -2.06
N SER A 132 31.34 12.50 -2.21
CA SER A 132 32.39 12.36 -3.24
C SER A 132 33.16 11.04 -3.18
N LEU A 133 33.14 10.34 -2.03
CA LEU A 133 33.75 9.02 -1.87
C LEU A 133 32.87 7.92 -2.49
N LEU A 134 33.51 7.06 -3.29
CA LEU A 134 32.85 5.96 -4.02
C LEU A 134 32.05 5.02 -3.08
N PHE A 135 32.55 4.76 -1.88
CA PHE A 135 31.88 3.92 -0.88
C PHE A 135 30.61 4.58 -0.32
N LEU A 136 30.69 5.84 0.11
CA LEU A 136 29.54 6.60 0.64
C LEU A 136 28.46 6.79 -0.42
N LYS A 137 28.85 7.03 -1.68
CA LYS A 137 27.92 7.13 -2.81
C LYS A 137 27.11 5.85 -3.02
N THR A 138 27.75 4.69 -2.89
CA THR A 138 27.07 3.39 -3.05
C THR A 138 26.11 3.13 -1.91
N VAL A 139 26.52 3.38 -0.67
CA VAL A 139 25.65 3.26 0.52
C VAL A 139 24.48 4.24 0.44
N ASN A 140 24.72 5.49 0.03
CA ASN A 140 23.67 6.49 -0.15
C ASN A 140 22.64 6.04 -1.21
N ARG A 141 23.09 5.46 -2.32
CA ARG A 141 22.19 4.94 -3.36
C ARG A 141 21.40 3.71 -2.90
N ALA A 142 22.05 2.75 -2.24
CA ALA A 142 21.41 1.55 -1.71
C ALA A 142 20.38 1.89 -0.64
N GLY A 143 20.72 2.78 0.30
CA GLY A 143 19.77 3.29 1.28
C GLY A 143 18.62 4.07 0.63
N GLY A 144 18.90 4.81 -0.44
CA GLY A 144 17.88 5.49 -1.24
C GLY A 144 16.87 4.50 -1.82
N VAL A 145 17.31 3.35 -2.33
CA VAL A 145 16.43 2.26 -2.76
C VAL A 145 15.57 1.76 -1.60
N ALA A 146 16.16 1.47 -0.45
CA ALA A 146 15.41 0.97 0.71
C ALA A 146 14.33 1.96 1.18
N MET A 147 14.67 3.25 1.28
CA MET A 147 13.70 4.30 1.62
C MET A 147 12.64 4.51 0.53
N GLY A 148 13.04 4.45 -0.73
CA GLY A 148 12.13 4.53 -1.89
C GLY A 148 11.11 3.39 -1.88
N LEU A 149 11.57 2.15 -1.69
CA LEU A 149 10.72 0.98 -1.55
C LEU A 149 9.78 1.11 -0.34
N GLY A 150 10.27 1.58 0.81
CA GLY A 150 9.43 1.81 1.98
C GLY A 150 8.30 2.81 1.71
N LYS A 151 8.59 3.93 1.04
CA LYS A 151 7.56 4.91 0.62
C LYS A 151 6.60 4.33 -0.43
N GLY A 152 7.13 3.61 -1.41
CA GLY A 152 6.34 2.94 -2.43
C GLY A 152 5.37 1.93 -1.83
N ALA A 153 5.84 1.10 -0.89
CA ALA A 153 5.03 0.14 -0.16
C ALA A 153 3.94 0.84 0.68
N ALA A 154 4.28 1.94 1.36
CA ALA A 154 3.30 2.71 2.11
C ALA A 154 2.20 3.29 1.20
N ILE A 155 2.58 3.84 0.03
CA ILE A 155 1.62 4.38 -0.95
C ILE A 155 0.75 3.27 -1.54
N VAL A 156 1.35 2.12 -1.89
CA VAL A 156 0.61 0.94 -2.34
C VAL A 156 -0.39 0.47 -1.28
N ALA A 157 0.02 0.41 -0.01
CA ALA A 157 -0.86 0.03 1.09
C ALA A 157 -2.02 1.02 1.26
N LEU A 158 -1.76 2.33 1.16
CA LEU A 158 -2.80 3.35 1.17
C LEU A 158 -3.77 3.18 -0.01
N ILE A 159 -3.26 2.97 -1.23
CA ILE A 159 -4.08 2.72 -2.42
C ILE A 159 -5.00 1.52 -2.17
N ILE A 160 -4.46 0.38 -1.73
CA ILE A 160 -5.24 -0.83 -1.43
C ILE A 160 -6.29 -0.54 -0.34
N PHE A 161 -5.94 0.20 0.71
CA PHE A 161 -6.86 0.57 1.78
C PHE A 161 -8.04 1.39 1.23
N PHE A 162 -7.78 2.43 0.44
CA PHE A 162 -8.83 3.23 -0.19
C PHE A 162 -9.67 2.42 -1.18
N LEU A 163 -9.05 1.50 -1.95
CA LEU A 163 -9.78 0.61 -2.86
C LEU A 163 -10.66 -0.41 -2.11
N SER A 164 -10.26 -0.82 -0.92
CA SER A 164 -11.01 -1.77 -0.08
C SER A 164 -12.17 -1.10 0.66
N ASP A 165 -11.98 0.15 1.08
CA ASP A 165 -12.99 0.96 1.76
C ASP A 165 -13.95 1.66 0.77
N ALA A 166 -13.52 1.85 -0.48
CA ALA A 166 -14.37 2.36 -1.55
C ALA A 166 -15.47 1.36 -1.89
N ALA A 167 -16.65 1.54 -1.28
CA ALA A 167 -17.89 0.82 -1.54
C ALA A 167 -18.40 0.88 -3.00
N TRP A 168 -17.68 1.55 -3.89
CA TRP A 168 -18.02 1.76 -5.31
C TRP A 168 -17.38 0.73 -6.26
N LEU A 169 -16.52 -0.18 -5.79
CA LEU A 169 -15.96 -1.26 -6.62
C LEU A 169 -16.90 -2.48 -6.73
N PRO A 170 -17.22 -2.96 -7.94
CA PRO A 170 -17.97 -4.21 -8.14
C PRO A 170 -17.23 -5.41 -7.54
N LYS A 171 -17.97 -6.32 -6.88
CA LYS A 171 -17.45 -7.54 -6.22
C LYS A 171 -16.63 -8.47 -7.15
N ALA A 172 -16.65 -8.26 -8.45
CA ALA A 172 -15.83 -8.97 -9.44
C ALA A 172 -14.31 -8.70 -9.29
N GLY A 173 -13.92 -7.60 -8.64
CA GLY A 173 -12.52 -7.38 -8.25
C GLY A 173 -12.07 -8.33 -7.14
N GLN A 174 -12.98 -8.70 -6.22
CA GLN A 174 -12.65 -9.41 -4.98
C GLN A 174 -12.12 -10.82 -5.21
N GLU A 175 -12.62 -11.55 -6.22
CA GLU A 175 -12.13 -12.90 -6.52
C GLU A 175 -10.66 -12.91 -7.01
N LYS A 176 -10.19 -11.83 -7.64
CA LYS A 176 -8.79 -11.72 -8.09
C LYS A 176 -7.81 -11.41 -6.96
N PHE A 177 -8.27 -10.94 -5.80
CA PHE A 177 -7.39 -10.62 -4.66
C PHE A 177 -7.04 -11.85 -3.82
N HIS A 178 -7.86 -12.90 -3.84
CA HIS A 178 -7.64 -14.12 -3.05
C HIS A 178 -6.53 -15.04 -3.59
N GLY A 179 -6.04 -14.81 -4.82
CA GLY A 179 -4.95 -15.58 -5.43
C GLY A 179 -3.56 -14.92 -5.37
N SER A 180 -3.45 -13.67 -4.92
CA SER A 180 -2.20 -12.90 -5.02
C SER A 180 -1.23 -13.20 -3.88
N TYR A 181 -0.09 -13.80 -4.22
CA TYR A 181 1.01 -14.18 -3.30
C TYR A 181 1.57 -12.99 -2.47
N LEU A 182 1.41 -11.75 -2.97
CA LEU A 182 1.91 -10.54 -2.32
C LEU A 182 0.94 -9.96 -1.28
N VAL A 183 -0.34 -10.34 -1.32
CA VAL A 183 -1.35 -9.89 -0.35
C VAL A 183 -1.11 -10.51 1.02
N SER A 184 -0.63 -11.76 1.08
CA SER A 184 -0.36 -12.44 2.34
C SER A 184 0.72 -11.74 3.18
N PRO A 185 1.97 -11.49 2.70
CA PRO A 185 2.99 -10.81 3.50
C PRO A 185 2.63 -9.35 3.81
N LEU A 186 1.94 -8.66 2.90
CA LEU A 186 1.53 -7.27 3.12
C LEU A 186 0.41 -7.18 4.18
N SER A 187 -0.51 -8.16 4.23
CA SER A 187 -1.56 -8.24 5.26
C SER A 187 -0.98 -8.54 6.66
N HIS A 188 0.08 -9.34 6.76
CA HIS A 188 0.78 -9.56 8.03
C HIS A 188 1.50 -8.30 8.53
N PHE A 189 2.08 -7.52 7.62
CA PHE A 189 2.67 -6.22 7.96
C PHE A 189 1.59 -5.22 8.39
N ALA A 190 0.46 -5.16 7.68
CA ALA A 190 -0.68 -4.33 8.04
C ALA A 190 -1.29 -4.72 9.40
N ALA A 191 -1.49 -6.01 9.66
CA ALA A 191 -1.98 -6.52 10.95
C ALA A 191 -1.02 -6.17 12.10
N SER A 192 0.30 -6.22 11.85
CA SER A 192 1.31 -5.83 12.83
C SER A 192 1.25 -4.34 13.14
N LEU A 193 1.13 -3.48 12.12
CA LEU A 193 0.97 -2.04 12.30
C LEU A 193 -0.34 -1.68 13.03
N ILE A 194 -1.45 -2.33 12.70
CA ILE A 194 -2.74 -2.12 13.36
C ILE A 194 -2.67 -2.54 14.83
N ARG A 195 -2.03 -3.67 15.15
CA ARG A 195 -1.89 -4.15 16.52
C ARG A 195 -1.02 -3.22 17.37
N ILE A 196 0.07 -2.72 16.79
CA ILE A 196 0.96 -1.72 17.43
C ILE A 196 0.21 -0.40 17.65
N GLY A 197 -0.54 0.07 16.65
CA GLY A 197 -1.37 1.28 16.77
C GLY A 197 -2.45 1.13 17.83
N LYS A 198 -3.18 0.00 17.83
CA LYS A 198 -4.23 -0.30 18.81
C LYS A 198 -3.69 -0.35 20.23
N GLN A 199 -2.49 -0.91 20.45
CA GLN A 199 -1.86 -0.92 21.78
C GLN A 199 -1.55 0.48 22.28
N ARG A 200 -1.07 1.39 21.42
CA ARG A 200 -0.79 2.78 21.81
C ARG A 200 -2.07 3.55 22.14
N VAL A 201 -3.13 3.37 21.33
CA VAL A 201 -4.41 4.05 21.55
C VAL A 201 -5.10 3.55 22.82
N LEU A 202 -5.11 2.24 23.07
CA LEU A 202 -5.66 1.68 24.31
C LEU A 202 -4.83 2.07 25.54
N PHE A 203 -3.50 2.12 25.41
CA PHE A 203 -2.63 2.59 26.48
C PHE A 203 -2.85 4.07 26.79
N SER A 204 -3.07 4.92 25.78
CA SER A 204 -3.45 6.33 25.99
C SER A 204 -4.82 6.47 26.66
N ALA A 205 -5.80 5.62 26.33
CA ALA A 205 -7.12 5.63 26.98
C ALA A 205 -7.07 5.17 28.45
N GLU A 206 -6.21 4.20 28.79
CA GLU A 206 -5.99 3.72 30.16
C GLU A 206 -5.24 4.77 31.02
N LEU A 207 -4.30 5.50 30.42
CA LEU A 207 -3.61 6.60 31.09
C LEU A 207 -4.54 7.79 31.36
N GLU A 208 -5.53 8.03 30.50
CA GLU A 208 -6.53 9.08 30.71
C GLU A 208 -7.47 8.74 31.87
N GLN A 209 -7.85 7.47 32.05
CA GLN A 209 -8.68 7.02 33.18
C GLN A 209 -7.94 6.99 34.53
N THR A 210 -6.65 6.64 34.53
CA THR A 210 -5.83 6.62 35.77
C THR A 210 -5.41 8.01 36.25
N SER A 211 -5.50 9.03 35.39
CA SER A 211 -5.20 10.43 35.74
C SER A 211 -6.38 11.23 36.34
N SER A 212 -7.60 10.66 36.35
CA SER A 212 -8.79 11.31 36.95
C SER A 212 -9.48 10.51 38.08
N PRO A 213 -8.78 10.10 39.16
CA PRO A 213 -9.43 9.72 40.41
C PRO A 213 -9.50 10.95 41.34
N GLY A 214 -10.43 11.88 41.10
CA GLY A 214 -10.48 13.07 41.96
C GLY A 214 -11.64 14.06 41.85
N ALA A 215 -12.65 13.84 41.00
CA ALA A 215 -13.71 14.85 40.77
C ALA A 215 -15.14 14.32 40.93
N LYS A 216 -15.39 13.48 41.94
CA LYS A 216 -16.75 13.21 42.47
C LYS A 216 -16.74 13.05 43.99
N ARG A 217 -16.52 14.16 44.69
CA ARG A 217 -17.06 14.44 46.03
C ARG A 217 -17.14 15.96 46.18
N LEU A 218 -18.20 16.54 45.65
CA LEU A 218 -18.96 17.66 46.21
C LEU A 218 -20.38 17.55 45.66
#